data_AF-A0A5N9IBQ7-F1
#
_entry.id   AF-A0A5N9IBQ7-F1
#
_cell.length_a   1.000
_cell.length_b   1.000
_cell.length_c   1.000
_cell.angle_alpha   90.00
_cell.angle_beta   90.00
_cell.angle_gamma   90.00
#
_symmetry.space_group_name_H-M   'P 1'
#
loop_
_entity.id
_entity.type
_entity.pdbx_description
1 polymer ?
#
loop_
_entity_poly.entity_id
_entity_poly.type
_entity_poly.pdbx_seq_one_letter_code
_entity_poly.pdbx_strand_id
1 'polypeptide(L)'
;MLKGYAVRLYFMGWQTLRVCAGLFLAMRVILYVWLIYYAYTKPAQSYEPSPVVCGKMAGEVYEFSRLYFPFWPEYEEGFSKGPYYVRKNDCDISIKSIFIAMKWPKLEPAENHRIYERLLDRGGLLVAVTPIVAIENDLRQWRDHLLEMRSFGEAPSVAYDSQLGLYRNVGSDYSWGRRSRRIFWSEELGEVSSVTICNWQAREPDFYACEMVFLISGTLKVQVTMSPEKFVQWHEVRRALEAFLVSRKKAG
;
A
#
# COMPACT_ATOMS: atom_id res chain seq x y z
N MET A 1 6.71 -11.21 -87.95
CA MET A 1 5.83 -10.46 -87.03
C MET A 1 5.54 -11.18 -85.70
N LEU A 2 5.61 -12.52 -85.58
CA LEU A 2 5.30 -13.23 -84.32
C LEU A 2 6.24 -12.93 -83.12
N LYS A 3 7.55 -12.74 -83.34
CA LYS A 3 8.52 -12.52 -82.25
C LYS A 3 8.26 -11.25 -81.43
N GLY A 4 7.79 -10.16 -82.06
CA GLY A 4 7.51 -8.89 -81.37
C GLY A 4 6.27 -8.94 -80.47
N TYR A 5 5.25 -9.70 -80.87
CA TYR A 5 4.04 -9.93 -80.07
C TYR A 5 4.33 -10.80 -78.84
N ALA A 6 5.15 -11.84 -78.98
CA ALA A 6 5.56 -12.69 -77.87
C ALA A 6 6.34 -11.91 -76.79
N VAL A 7 7.24 -11.01 -77.20
CA VAL A 7 8.00 -10.16 -76.26
C VAL A 7 7.09 -9.16 -75.53
N ARG A 8 6.09 -8.58 -76.22
CA ARG A 8 5.11 -7.68 -75.60
C ARG A 8 4.20 -8.41 -74.61
N LEU A 9 3.73 -9.61 -74.94
CA LEU A 9 2.93 -10.43 -74.03
C LEU A 9 3.73 -10.88 -72.80
N TYR A 10 5.00 -11.26 -72.98
CA TYR A 10 5.89 -11.57 -71.88
C TYR A 10 6.10 -10.36 -70.95
N PHE A 11 6.32 -9.18 -71.52
CA PHE A 11 6.47 -7.94 -70.73
C PHE A 11 5.18 -7.60 -69.96
N MET A 12 4.02 -7.69 -70.59
CA MET A 12 2.72 -7.48 -69.92
C MET A 12 2.46 -8.52 -68.82
N GLY A 13 2.74 -9.79 -69.07
CA GLY A 13 2.64 -10.87 -68.08
C GLY A 13 3.57 -10.66 -66.88
N TRP A 14 4.79 -10.22 -67.14
CA TRP A 14 5.77 -9.93 -66.09
C TRP A 14 5.39 -8.71 -65.23
N GLN A 15 4.88 -7.65 -65.85
CA GLN A 15 4.41 -6.46 -65.14
C GLN A 15 3.16 -6.76 -64.29
N THR A 16 2.21 -7.52 -64.83
CA THR A 16 1.02 -7.94 -64.06
C THR A 16 1.38 -8.83 -62.88
N LEU A 17 2.33 -9.76 -63.05
CA LEU A 17 2.80 -10.61 -61.94
C LEU A 17 3.46 -9.80 -60.81
N ARG A 18 4.23 -8.76 -61.16
CA ARG A 18 4.84 -7.84 -60.18
C ARG A 18 3.81 -7.04 -59.41
N VAL A 19 2.77 -6.54 -60.09
CA VAL A 19 1.67 -5.81 -59.44
C VAL A 19 0.90 -6.73 -58.49
N CYS A 20 0.58 -7.97 -58.92
CA CYS A 20 -0.07 -8.96 -58.07
C CYS A 20 0.78 -9.30 -56.83
N ALA A 21 2.09 -9.53 -57.00
CA ALA A 21 3.00 -9.79 -55.89
C ALA A 21 3.06 -8.62 -54.89
N GLY A 22 3.11 -7.39 -55.40
CA GLY A 22 3.05 -6.17 -54.59
C GLY A 22 1.75 -6.05 -53.78
N LEU A 23 0.60 -6.35 -54.41
CA LEU A 23 -0.70 -6.35 -53.75
C LEU A 23 -0.80 -7.41 -52.64
N PHE A 24 -0.29 -8.63 -52.86
CA PHE A 24 -0.28 -9.67 -51.84
C PHE A 24 0.60 -9.31 -50.63
N LEU A 25 1.75 -8.67 -50.86
CA LEU A 25 2.60 -8.17 -49.78
C LEU A 25 1.93 -7.03 -49.00
N ALA A 26 1.30 -6.08 -49.70
CA ALA A 26 0.56 -5.00 -49.07
C ALA A 26 -0.60 -5.52 -48.21
N MET A 27 -1.35 -6.51 -48.72
CA MET A 27 -2.44 -7.16 -47.98
C MET A 27 -1.95 -7.83 -46.68
N ARG A 28 -0.78 -8.49 -46.73
CA ARG A 28 -0.16 -9.09 -45.54
C ARG A 28 0.22 -8.04 -44.51
N VAL A 29 0.82 -6.93 -44.93
CA VAL A 29 1.18 -5.82 -44.03
C VAL A 29 -0.06 -5.25 -43.37
N ILE A 30 -1.14 -5.02 -44.12
CA ILE A 30 -2.41 -4.52 -43.58
C ILE A 30 -2.98 -5.50 -42.53
N LEU A 31 -2.96 -6.80 -42.81
CA LEU A 31 -3.40 -7.82 -41.85
C LEU A 31 -2.56 -7.83 -40.57
N TYR A 32 -1.24 -7.70 -40.68
CA TYR A 32 -0.36 -7.62 -39.50
C TYR A 32 -0.63 -6.37 -38.68
N VAL A 33 -0.76 -5.21 -39.33
CA VAL A 33 -1.09 -3.94 -38.65
C VAL A 33 -2.45 -4.03 -37.97
N TRP A 34 -3.45 -4.64 -38.61
CA TRP A 34 -4.77 -4.84 -38.03
C TRP A 34 -4.74 -5.80 -36.83
N LEU A 35 -3.97 -6.89 -36.89
CA LEU A 35 -3.79 -7.82 -35.76
C LEU A 35 -3.10 -7.15 -34.57
N ILE A 36 -2.08 -6.33 -34.82
CA ILE A 36 -1.40 -5.56 -33.78
C ILE A 36 -2.36 -4.53 -33.18
N TYR A 37 -3.08 -3.77 -34.01
CA TYR A 37 -4.09 -2.82 -33.55
C TYR A 37 -5.17 -3.50 -32.71
N TYR A 38 -5.68 -4.64 -33.16
CA TYR A 38 -6.64 -5.45 -32.42
C TYR A 38 -6.06 -5.94 -31.08
N ALA A 39 -4.81 -6.39 -31.04
CA ALA A 39 -4.15 -6.82 -29.80
C ALA A 39 -3.96 -5.66 -28.80
N TYR A 40 -3.64 -4.45 -29.29
CA TYR A 40 -3.50 -3.25 -28.46
C TYR A 40 -4.83 -2.63 -28.03
N THR A 41 -5.89 -2.80 -28.83
CA THR A 41 -7.23 -2.26 -28.54
C THR A 41 -8.16 -3.26 -27.88
N LYS A 42 -7.76 -4.52 -27.73
CA LYS A 42 -8.46 -5.46 -26.85
C LYS A 42 -8.56 -4.81 -25.47
N PRO A 43 -9.78 -4.52 -24.98
CA PRO A 43 -9.94 -4.09 -23.60
C PRO A 43 -9.33 -5.19 -22.74
N ALA A 44 -8.48 -4.80 -21.79
CA ALA A 44 -7.96 -5.73 -20.79
C ALA A 44 -9.18 -6.51 -20.26
N GLN A 45 -9.17 -7.84 -20.39
CA GLN A 45 -10.22 -8.66 -19.83
C GLN A 45 -10.32 -8.28 -18.35
N SER A 46 -11.46 -7.69 -17.98
CA SER A 46 -11.80 -7.45 -16.58
C SER A 46 -11.83 -8.83 -15.93
N TYR A 47 -10.80 -9.14 -15.17
CA TYR A 47 -10.75 -10.39 -14.44
C TYR A 47 -11.99 -10.48 -13.53
N GLU A 48 -12.59 -11.67 -13.52
CA GLU A 48 -13.45 -12.21 -12.46
C GLU A 48 -13.01 -11.71 -11.07
N PRO A 49 -13.97 -11.50 -10.14
CA PRO A 49 -13.94 -10.42 -9.14
C PRO A 49 -12.57 -10.21 -8.51
N SER A 50 -12.18 -8.93 -8.37
CA SER A 50 -10.92 -8.52 -7.76
C SER A 50 -10.60 -9.43 -6.57
N PRO A 51 -9.44 -10.12 -6.56
CA PRO A 51 -9.14 -11.07 -5.51
C PRO A 51 -9.36 -10.40 -4.15
N VAL A 52 -10.08 -11.08 -3.27
CA VAL A 52 -10.38 -10.58 -1.92
C VAL A 52 -9.41 -11.21 -0.94
N VAL A 53 -8.94 -10.39 0.01
CA VAL A 53 -8.22 -10.85 1.19
C VAL A 53 -9.23 -10.85 2.33
N CYS A 54 -9.41 -11.99 2.99
CA CYS A 54 -10.35 -12.11 4.09
C CYS A 54 -9.80 -13.02 5.19
N GLY A 55 -10.34 -12.86 6.39
CA GLY A 55 -10.00 -13.67 7.56
C GLY A 55 -10.54 -13.06 8.85
N LYS A 56 -10.38 -13.78 9.95
CA LYS A 56 -10.79 -13.33 11.28
C LYS A 56 -9.69 -12.53 11.95
N MET A 57 -10.02 -11.35 12.46
CA MET A 57 -9.19 -10.60 13.39
C MET A 57 -10.02 -10.29 14.63
N ALA A 58 -9.51 -10.69 15.80
CA ALA A 58 -10.23 -10.56 17.07
C ALA A 58 -11.66 -11.14 17.04
N GLY A 59 -11.83 -12.31 16.40
CA GLY A 59 -13.10 -13.03 16.29
C GLY A 59 -14.04 -12.52 15.20
N GLU A 60 -13.74 -11.38 14.58
CA GLU A 60 -14.58 -10.74 13.57
C GLU A 60 -14.02 -10.95 12.15
N VAL A 61 -14.89 -11.19 11.17
CA VAL A 61 -14.49 -11.43 9.79
C VAL A 61 -14.31 -10.10 9.06
N TYR A 62 -13.15 -9.90 8.46
CA TYR A 62 -12.85 -8.74 7.62
C TYR A 62 -12.66 -9.15 6.16
N GLU A 63 -13.08 -8.29 5.24
CA GLU A 63 -12.92 -8.48 3.81
C GLU A 63 -12.36 -7.21 3.14
N PHE A 64 -11.28 -7.38 2.40
CA PHE A 64 -10.58 -6.31 1.71
C PHE A 64 -10.31 -6.66 0.25
N SER A 65 -10.24 -5.66 -0.63
CA SER A 65 -9.71 -5.86 -1.98
C SER A 65 -8.20 -6.11 -1.93
N ARG A 66 -7.70 -7.08 -2.70
CA ARG A 66 -6.26 -7.38 -2.85
C ARG A 66 -5.44 -6.18 -3.33
N LEU A 67 -6.08 -5.20 -3.97
CA LEU A 67 -5.42 -3.98 -4.44
C LEU A 67 -4.78 -3.18 -3.30
N TYR A 68 -5.31 -3.31 -2.08
CA TYR A 68 -4.78 -2.63 -0.90
C TYR A 68 -3.46 -3.21 -0.39
N PHE A 69 -3.07 -4.41 -0.80
CA PHE A 69 -2.07 -5.21 -0.11
C PHE A 69 -0.69 -5.14 -0.80
N PRO A 70 0.27 -4.34 -0.29
CA PRO A 70 1.67 -4.46 -0.68
C PRO A 70 2.24 -5.86 -0.45
N PHE A 71 1.85 -6.48 0.67
CA PHE A 71 2.33 -7.78 1.11
C PHE A 71 1.19 -8.76 1.27
N TRP A 72 1.56 -10.03 1.30
CA TRP A 72 0.62 -11.07 1.65
C TRP A 72 0.23 -10.95 3.14
N PRO A 73 -1.05 -11.16 3.48
CA PRO A 73 -1.49 -11.27 4.87
C PRO A 73 -0.79 -12.44 5.56
N GLU A 74 -0.46 -12.28 6.83
CA GLU A 74 0.04 -13.35 7.69
C GLU A 74 -1.14 -13.98 8.44
N TYR A 75 -1.26 -15.31 8.40
CA TYR A 75 -2.30 -16.08 9.11
C TYR A 75 -1.67 -16.89 10.26
N GLU A 76 -2.46 -17.23 11.27
CA GLU A 76 -1.98 -17.96 12.46
C GLU A 76 -1.63 -19.43 12.17
N GLU A 77 -2.42 -20.12 11.34
CA GLU A 77 -2.16 -21.50 10.98
C GLU A 77 -1.34 -21.59 9.69
N GLY A 78 -0.23 -22.34 9.80
CA GLY A 78 0.86 -22.33 8.84
C GLY A 78 0.44 -22.60 7.39
N PHE A 79 0.93 -21.73 6.50
CA PHE A 79 1.23 -21.99 5.10
C PHE A 79 0.32 -23.04 4.45
N SER A 80 -0.91 -22.66 4.06
CA SER A 80 -1.70 -23.51 3.18
C SER A 80 -0.88 -23.76 1.91
N LYS A 81 -0.39 -24.99 1.72
CA LYS A 81 0.27 -25.47 0.50
C LYS A 81 -0.76 -25.53 -0.65
N GLY A 82 -1.28 -24.38 -1.02
CA GLY A 82 -2.23 -24.17 -2.12
C GLY A 82 -1.79 -22.94 -2.92
N PRO A 83 -2.33 -22.74 -4.14
CA PRO A 83 -2.03 -21.56 -4.92
C PRO A 83 -2.32 -20.30 -4.09
N TYR A 84 -1.49 -19.26 -4.23
CA TYR A 84 -1.48 -17.98 -3.50
C TYR A 84 -2.81 -17.18 -3.46
N TYR A 85 -3.92 -17.78 -3.88
CA TYR A 85 -5.27 -17.25 -3.84
C TYR A 85 -6.00 -17.87 -2.65
N VAL A 86 -6.41 -17.02 -1.69
CA VAL A 86 -7.43 -17.39 -0.70
C VAL A 86 -8.65 -17.85 -1.50
N ARG A 87 -9.03 -19.13 -1.41
CA ARG A 87 -10.27 -19.59 -2.03
C ARG A 87 -11.41 -18.81 -1.39
N LYS A 88 -12.44 -18.47 -2.18
CA LYS A 88 -13.61 -17.64 -1.80
C LYS A 88 -14.31 -18.04 -0.47
N ASN A 89 -14.00 -19.22 0.08
CA ASN A 89 -14.65 -19.81 1.24
C ASN A 89 -13.72 -20.00 2.48
N ASP A 90 -12.53 -19.38 2.54
CA ASP A 90 -11.56 -19.57 3.65
C ASP A 90 -11.48 -18.38 4.64
N CYS A 91 -12.47 -17.49 4.67
CA CYS A 91 -12.46 -16.30 5.54
C CYS A 91 -12.59 -16.62 7.04
N ASP A 92 -12.71 -17.89 7.41
CA ASP A 92 -12.75 -18.35 8.80
C ASP A 92 -11.37 -18.46 9.46
N ILE A 93 -10.28 -18.36 8.68
CA ILE A 93 -8.90 -18.45 9.17
C ILE A 93 -8.53 -17.17 9.92
N SER A 94 -7.88 -17.31 11.08
CA SER A 94 -7.34 -16.20 11.86
C SER A 94 -6.16 -15.53 11.17
N ILE A 95 -6.22 -14.22 11.05
CA ILE A 95 -5.15 -13.36 10.55
C ILE A 95 -4.26 -12.95 11.72
N LYS A 96 -2.96 -13.14 11.57
CA LYS A 96 -1.93 -12.63 12.48
C LYS A 96 -1.60 -11.17 12.21
N SER A 97 -1.44 -10.77 10.95
CA SER A 97 -1.20 -9.36 10.60
C SER A 97 -1.45 -9.08 9.13
N ILE A 98 -1.90 -7.86 8.84
CA ILE A 98 -2.03 -7.34 7.47
C ILE A 98 -1.30 -6.02 7.31
N PHE A 99 -0.87 -5.76 6.07
CA PHE A 99 -0.27 -4.50 5.65
C PHE A 99 -1.07 -3.94 4.47
N ILE A 100 -1.55 -2.72 4.61
CA ILE A 100 -2.40 -2.02 3.66
C ILE A 100 -1.68 -0.74 3.21
N ALA A 101 -1.58 -0.52 1.91
CA ALA A 101 -1.07 0.71 1.32
C ALA A 101 -2.21 1.49 0.66
N MET A 102 -2.34 2.76 1.03
CA MET A 102 -3.44 3.61 0.57
C MET A 102 -3.02 5.05 0.31
N LYS A 103 -3.73 5.71 -0.60
CA LYS A 103 -3.59 7.14 -0.88
C LYS A 103 -4.35 7.95 0.15
N TRP A 104 -3.72 8.97 0.71
CA TRP A 104 -4.40 9.97 1.56
C TRP A 104 -4.87 11.15 0.69
N PRO A 105 -6.07 11.73 0.90
CA PRO A 105 -7.03 11.48 1.98
C PRO A 105 -8.14 10.46 1.65
N LYS A 106 -8.24 9.98 0.41
CA LYS A 106 -9.38 9.18 -0.03
C LYS A 106 -9.37 7.71 0.43
N LEU A 107 -8.26 7.22 0.96
CA LEU A 107 -8.02 5.83 1.33
C LEU A 107 -8.23 4.85 0.15
N GLU A 108 -7.92 5.29 -1.06
CA GLU A 108 -7.91 4.44 -2.25
C GLU A 108 -6.65 3.56 -2.26
N PRO A 109 -6.68 2.36 -2.88
CA PRO A 109 -5.50 1.53 -3.00
C PRO A 109 -4.30 2.25 -3.64
N ALA A 110 -3.11 2.06 -3.08
CA ALA A 110 -1.88 2.52 -3.69
C ALA A 110 -1.44 1.59 -4.84
N GLU A 111 -0.80 2.14 -5.88
CA GLU A 111 -0.33 1.36 -7.02
C GLU A 111 0.92 0.52 -6.68
N ASN A 112 0.93 -0.72 -7.19
CA ASN A 112 1.57 -1.88 -6.56
C ASN A 112 3.10 -1.98 -6.66
N HIS A 113 3.77 -1.20 -7.51
CA HIS A 113 5.14 -1.54 -7.94
C HIS A 113 6.28 -0.90 -7.14
N ARG A 114 6.06 0.15 -6.34
CA ARG A 114 7.10 0.84 -5.54
C ARG A 114 6.57 1.47 -4.26
N ILE A 115 5.95 0.65 -3.43
CA ILE A 115 5.15 1.13 -2.30
C ILE A 115 6.03 1.81 -1.23
N TYR A 116 7.18 1.28 -0.84
CA TYR A 116 7.96 1.92 0.24
C TYR A 116 8.59 3.25 -0.16
N GLU A 117 9.29 3.27 -1.28
CA GLU A 117 10.03 4.47 -1.70
C GLU A 117 9.10 5.59 -2.17
N ARG A 118 7.96 5.29 -2.81
CA ARG A 118 7.10 6.34 -3.39
C ARG A 118 5.85 6.65 -2.60
N LEU A 119 5.38 5.76 -1.72
CA LEU A 119 4.12 6.01 -1.03
C LEU A 119 4.27 7.17 -0.05
N LEU A 120 5.35 7.19 0.75
CA LEU A 120 5.61 8.27 1.69
C LEU A 120 5.90 9.59 0.96
N ASP A 121 6.71 9.57 -0.10
CA ASP A 121 6.99 10.73 -0.97
C ASP A 121 5.73 11.35 -1.59
N ARG A 122 4.72 10.53 -1.87
CA ARG A 122 3.43 10.96 -2.43
C ARG A 122 2.37 11.22 -1.35
N GLY A 123 2.77 11.21 -0.08
CA GLY A 123 1.91 11.47 1.06
C GLY A 123 0.83 10.41 1.28
N GLY A 124 1.07 9.17 0.90
CA GLY A 124 0.20 8.03 1.21
C GLY A 124 0.44 7.45 2.61
N LEU A 125 -0.34 6.43 2.97
CA LEU A 125 -0.31 5.76 4.26
C LEU A 125 0.01 4.27 4.08
N LEU A 126 0.99 3.79 4.84
CA LEU A 126 1.19 2.35 5.05
C LEU A 126 0.62 1.99 6.42
N VAL A 127 -0.34 1.07 6.46
CA VAL A 127 -1.09 0.72 7.66
C VAL A 127 -0.89 -0.76 7.94
N ALA A 128 -0.34 -1.08 9.10
CA ALA A 128 -0.32 -2.44 9.63
C ALA A 128 -1.46 -2.61 10.63
N VAL A 129 -2.19 -3.73 10.52
CA VAL A 129 -3.26 -4.08 11.46
C VAL A 129 -2.97 -5.46 12.02
N THR A 130 -3.02 -5.56 13.34
CA THR A 130 -2.70 -6.78 14.10
C THR A 130 -3.76 -6.96 15.19
N PRO A 131 -4.38 -8.14 15.35
CA PRO A 131 -5.24 -8.40 16.48
C PRO A 131 -4.43 -8.38 17.78
N ILE A 132 -5.05 -7.89 18.84
CA ILE A 132 -4.38 -7.75 20.13
C ILE A 132 -4.36 -9.10 20.86
N VAL A 133 -3.17 -9.51 21.27
CA VAL A 133 -2.95 -10.52 22.30
C VAL A 133 -2.65 -9.77 23.60
N ALA A 134 -3.38 -10.06 24.68
CA ALA A 134 -3.56 -9.21 25.87
C ALA A 134 -2.30 -8.58 26.52
N ILE A 135 -1.09 -9.08 26.25
CA ILE A 135 0.18 -8.59 26.82
C ILE A 135 0.81 -7.46 25.98
N GLU A 136 0.51 -7.36 24.68
CA GLU A 136 1.18 -6.39 23.77
C GLU A 136 0.48 -5.03 23.64
N ASN A 137 -0.57 -4.77 24.42
CA ASN A 137 -1.56 -3.73 24.09
C ASN A 137 -1.53 -2.47 24.95
N ASP A 138 -0.69 -2.44 25.97
CA ASP A 138 -0.66 -1.27 26.84
C ASP A 138 0.12 -0.14 26.16
N LEU A 139 -0.60 0.79 25.54
CA LEU A 139 -0.03 1.99 24.91
C LEU A 139 0.71 2.88 25.93
N ARG A 140 0.28 2.86 27.20
CA ARG A 140 0.95 3.57 28.28
C ARG A 140 2.29 2.91 28.57
N GLN A 141 2.32 1.59 28.72
CA GLN A 141 3.57 0.83 28.88
C GLN A 141 4.51 1.05 27.69
N TRP A 142 3.96 1.06 26.46
CA TRP A 142 4.75 1.32 25.25
C TRP A 142 5.33 2.74 25.25
N ARG A 143 4.53 3.77 25.56
CA ARG A 143 5.00 5.15 25.72
C ARG A 143 6.11 5.23 26.77
N ASP A 144 5.88 4.66 27.95
CA ASP A 144 6.81 4.73 29.07
C ASP A 144 8.14 4.05 28.71
N HIS A 145 8.09 2.88 28.07
CA HIS A 145 9.27 2.19 27.52
C HIS A 145 10.04 3.05 26.49
N LEU A 146 9.33 3.73 25.58
CA LEU A 146 9.96 4.62 24.60
C LEU A 146 10.62 5.84 25.23
N LEU A 147 10.04 6.39 26.30
CA LEU A 147 10.60 7.50 27.05
C LEU A 147 11.83 7.06 27.85
N GLU A 148 11.75 5.91 28.54
CA GLU A 148 12.84 5.32 29.33
C GLU A 148 14.07 5.03 28.48
N MET A 149 13.91 4.43 27.29
CA MET A 149 15.01 4.14 26.38
C MET A 149 15.80 5.39 25.94
N ARG A 150 15.22 6.59 26.07
CA ARG A 150 15.89 7.86 25.74
C ARG A 150 16.62 8.45 26.94
N SER A 151 16.00 8.38 28.11
CA SER A 151 16.57 8.92 29.34
C SER A 151 17.67 8.02 29.88
N PHE A 152 18.94 8.41 29.69
CA PHE A 152 20.07 7.82 30.42
C PHE A 152 20.04 8.22 31.91
N GLY A 153 18.94 7.94 32.61
CA GLY A 153 18.75 8.25 34.03
C GLY A 153 18.23 9.66 34.35
N GLU A 154 17.90 10.49 33.36
CA GLU A 154 17.26 11.80 33.57
C GLU A 154 15.74 11.74 33.33
N ALA A 155 14.94 12.36 34.18
CA ALA A 155 13.48 12.36 33.98
C ALA A 155 13.12 12.97 32.61
N PRO A 156 12.26 12.32 31.80
CA PRO A 156 11.85 12.87 30.51
C PRO A 156 11.12 14.19 30.72
N SER A 157 11.62 15.27 30.11
CA SER A 157 10.89 16.53 30.09
C SER A 157 9.76 16.43 29.07
N VAL A 158 8.58 16.93 29.44
CA VAL A 158 7.34 16.81 28.66
C VAL A 158 6.78 18.20 28.40
N ALA A 159 6.35 18.45 27.16
CA ALA A 159 5.59 19.63 26.78
C ALA A 159 4.32 19.23 26.06
N TYR A 160 3.33 20.11 26.10
CA TYR A 160 2.11 19.97 25.31
C TYR A 160 2.21 20.84 24.05
N ASP A 161 1.91 20.26 22.89
CA ASP A 161 1.82 20.95 21.61
C ASP A 161 0.36 21.28 21.32
N SER A 162 -0.01 22.54 21.48
CA SER A 162 -1.39 23.00 21.27
C SER A 162 -1.83 22.99 19.81
N GLN A 163 -0.90 22.96 18.85
CA GLN A 163 -1.24 22.90 17.43
C GLN A 163 -1.63 21.49 17.02
N LEU A 164 -0.93 20.49 17.55
CA LEU A 164 -1.21 19.09 17.28
C LEU A 164 -2.22 18.48 18.27
N GLY A 165 -2.42 19.12 19.43
CA GLY A 165 -3.23 18.56 20.52
C GLY A 165 -2.57 17.36 21.19
N LEU A 166 -1.23 17.29 21.19
CA LEU A 166 -0.45 16.13 21.63
C LEU A 166 0.56 16.52 22.70
N TYR A 167 0.81 15.60 23.63
CA TYR A 167 2.01 15.68 24.45
C TYR A 167 3.22 15.27 23.62
N ARG A 168 4.37 15.87 23.91
CA ARG A 168 5.65 15.56 23.28
C ARG A 168 6.76 15.55 24.30
N ASN A 169 7.79 14.75 24.04
CA ASN A 169 9.01 14.85 24.81
C ASN A 169 9.84 16.10 24.44
N VAL A 170 10.54 16.64 25.42
CA VAL A 170 11.44 17.78 25.36
C VAL A 170 12.80 17.32 25.89
N GLY A 171 13.88 17.65 25.19
CA GLY A 171 15.24 17.23 25.58
C GLY A 171 16.18 17.23 24.39
N SER A 172 17.48 17.41 24.65
CA SER A 172 18.50 17.51 23.61
C SER A 172 18.62 16.19 22.84
N ASP A 173 18.72 16.32 21.53
CA ASP A 173 19.05 15.23 20.62
C ASP A 173 20.49 14.81 20.95
N TYR A 174 20.70 13.70 21.69
CA TYR A 174 22.08 13.32 22.00
C TYR A 174 22.84 13.09 20.70
N SER A 175 23.87 13.91 20.56
CA SER A 175 24.45 14.40 19.33
C SER A 175 25.78 13.71 19.09
N TRP A 176 25.76 12.41 18.76
CA TRP A 176 26.90 11.71 18.16
C TRP A 176 26.38 10.67 17.18
N GLY A 177 25.95 11.12 16.00
CA GLY A 177 25.55 10.23 14.91
C GLY A 177 24.03 10.05 14.71
N ARG A 178 23.33 11.16 14.45
CA ARG A 178 22.23 11.20 13.47
C ARG A 178 20.95 10.36 13.72
N ARG A 179 20.40 10.34 14.94
CA ARG A 179 19.06 9.76 15.20
C ARG A 179 18.29 10.59 16.23
N SER A 180 17.81 11.78 15.85
CA SER A 180 16.81 12.47 16.67
C SER A 180 15.45 11.79 16.49
N ARG A 181 14.84 11.41 17.61
CA ARG A 181 13.51 10.78 17.65
C ARG A 181 12.61 11.65 18.50
N ARG A 182 11.51 12.12 17.90
CA ARG A 182 10.44 12.81 18.64
C ARG A 182 9.33 11.83 18.93
N ILE A 183 8.87 11.84 20.18
CA ILE A 183 7.78 11.00 20.65
C ILE A 183 6.62 11.93 20.97
N PHE A 184 5.47 11.63 20.39
CA PHE A 184 4.21 12.31 20.65
C PHE A 184 3.20 11.30 21.20
N TRP A 185 2.25 11.73 22.02
CA TRP A 185 1.14 10.90 22.43
C TRP A 185 -0.12 11.73 22.70
N SER A 186 -1.27 11.10 22.48
CA SER A 186 -2.58 11.65 22.85
C SER A 186 -3.09 10.95 24.10
N GLU A 187 -3.82 11.70 24.92
CA GLU A 187 -4.53 11.16 26.09
C GLU A 187 -6.01 11.56 26.01
N GLU A 188 -6.88 10.57 26.16
CA GLU A 188 -8.32 10.73 26.20
C GLU A 188 -8.80 10.22 27.56
N LEU A 189 -9.43 11.10 28.37
CA LEU A 189 -9.87 10.78 29.73
C LEU A 189 -8.75 10.23 30.66
N GLY A 190 -7.49 10.61 30.41
CA GLY A 190 -6.33 10.16 31.19
C GLY A 190 -5.72 8.83 30.72
N GLU A 191 -6.28 8.22 29.68
CA GLU A 191 -5.74 7.01 29.05
C GLU A 191 -4.99 7.36 27.76
N VAL A 192 -3.85 6.70 27.51
CA VAL A 192 -3.07 6.93 26.29
C VAL A 192 -3.81 6.34 25.09
N SER A 193 -4.28 7.20 24.20
CA SER A 193 -5.08 6.80 23.03
C SER A 193 -4.27 6.60 21.76
N SER A 194 -3.13 7.27 21.63
CA SER A 194 -2.18 7.04 20.54
C SER A 194 -0.76 7.40 20.96
N VAL A 195 0.22 6.72 20.36
CA VAL A 195 1.65 7.01 20.53
C VAL A 195 2.27 7.12 19.14
N THR A 196 2.97 8.21 18.87
CA THR A 196 3.63 8.45 17.58
C THR A 196 5.12 8.68 17.75
N ILE A 197 5.90 8.04 16.89
CA ILE A 197 7.35 8.21 16.82
C ILE A 197 7.70 8.80 15.46
N CYS A 198 8.33 9.97 15.45
CA CYS A 198 8.91 10.55 14.24
C CYS A 198 10.44 10.40 14.29
N ASN A 199 11.01 9.66 13.33
CA ASN A 199 12.44 9.42 13.24
C ASN A 199 13.09 10.39 12.24
N TRP A 200 14.22 10.98 12.62
CA TRP A 200 15.05 11.80 11.74
C TRP A 200 16.14 10.97 11.07
N GLN A 201 16.43 11.21 9.79
CA GLN A 201 17.48 10.55 9.04
C GLN A 201 18.32 11.57 8.26
N ALA A 202 19.62 11.56 8.48
CA ALA A 202 20.48 12.65 8.02
C ALA A 202 20.95 12.67 6.57
N ARG A 203 20.46 11.77 5.73
CA ARG A 203 20.66 11.90 4.28
C ARG A 203 19.58 12.78 3.65
N GLU A 204 18.58 13.15 4.43
CA GLU A 204 17.54 14.10 4.10
C GLU A 204 17.53 15.20 5.18
N PRO A 205 17.25 16.45 4.83
CA PRO A 205 17.25 17.55 5.79
C PRO A 205 16.12 17.45 6.84
N ASP A 206 15.07 16.64 6.59
CA ASP A 206 13.83 16.58 7.37
C ASP A 206 13.56 15.20 8.00
N PHE A 207 12.53 15.12 8.87
CA PHE A 207 12.04 13.84 9.38
C PHE A 207 11.58 12.95 8.21
N TYR A 208 11.92 11.66 8.22
CA TYR A 208 11.64 10.79 7.06
C TYR A 208 10.25 10.15 7.15
N ALA A 209 9.87 9.71 8.36
CA ALA A 209 8.59 9.06 8.60
C ALA A 209 8.15 9.23 10.05
N CYS A 210 6.84 9.36 10.24
CA CYS A 210 6.16 9.26 11.52
C CYS A 210 5.36 7.97 11.54
N GLU A 211 5.53 7.22 12.62
CA GLU A 211 4.84 5.96 12.89
C GLU A 211 3.90 6.16 14.07
N MET A 212 2.60 6.15 13.82
CA MET A 212 1.55 6.31 14.82
C MET A 212 0.93 4.96 15.14
N VAL A 213 0.86 4.61 16.42
CA VAL A 213 0.19 3.41 16.94
C VAL A 213 -1.03 3.83 17.74
N PHE A 214 -2.17 3.22 17.46
CA PHE A 214 -3.40 3.38 18.23
C PHE A 214 -4.21 2.08 18.23
N LEU A 215 -5.21 2.01 19.10
CA LEU A 215 -6.05 0.82 19.26
C LEU A 215 -7.46 1.10 18.79
N ILE A 216 -8.07 0.12 18.12
CA ILE A 216 -9.49 0.14 17.77
C ILE A 216 -10.22 -0.83 18.66
N SER A 217 -11.16 -0.29 19.45
CA SER A 217 -12.03 -1.05 20.36
C SER A 217 -11.29 -2.00 21.32
N GLY A 218 -10.00 -1.75 21.59
CA GLY A 218 -9.15 -2.62 22.41
C GLY A 218 -8.86 -4.01 21.80
N THR A 219 -9.27 -4.25 20.55
CA THR A 219 -9.17 -5.56 19.88
C THR A 219 -8.20 -5.58 18.70
N LEU A 220 -7.97 -4.43 18.05
CA LEU A 220 -6.99 -4.28 16.98
C LEU A 220 -5.96 -3.21 17.31
N LYS A 221 -4.68 -3.55 17.11
CA LYS A 221 -3.56 -2.60 17.08
C LYS A 221 -3.39 -2.12 15.65
N VAL A 222 -3.39 -0.81 15.45
CA VAL A 222 -3.19 -0.17 14.14
C VAL A 222 -1.93 0.67 14.20
N GLN A 223 -0.99 0.35 13.32
CA GLN A 223 0.26 1.08 13.16
C GLN A 223 0.27 1.75 11.78
N VAL A 224 0.47 3.06 11.76
CA VAL A 224 0.38 3.88 10.55
C VAL A 224 1.70 4.58 10.32
N THR A 225 2.31 4.31 9.18
CA THR A 225 3.49 5.02 8.71
C THR A 225 3.08 6.06 7.68
N MET A 226 3.46 7.31 7.92
CA MET A 226 3.14 8.48 7.08
C MET A 226 4.30 9.47 7.06
N SER A 227 4.30 10.39 6.08
CA SER A 227 5.29 11.49 6.08
C SER A 227 5.00 12.49 7.20
N PRO A 228 6.01 13.20 7.72
CA PRO A 228 5.81 14.17 8.80
C PRO A 228 4.86 15.31 8.42
N GLU A 229 4.82 15.69 7.15
CA GLU A 229 3.89 16.69 6.63
C GLU A 229 2.43 16.25 6.80
N LYS A 230 2.15 14.95 6.67
CA LYS A 230 0.82 14.37 6.87
C LYS A 230 0.49 14.15 8.34
N PHE A 231 1.49 14.00 9.20
CA PHE A 231 1.29 13.84 10.63
C PHE A 231 0.56 15.02 11.28
N VAL A 232 0.59 16.22 10.69
CA VAL A 232 -0.24 17.35 11.15
C VAL A 232 -1.74 17.01 11.15
N GLN A 233 -2.17 16.07 10.31
CA GLN A 233 -3.55 15.58 10.20
C GLN A 233 -3.74 14.22 10.89
N TRP A 234 -2.93 13.89 11.89
CA TRP A 234 -2.95 12.58 12.56
C TRP A 234 -4.34 12.18 13.07
N HIS A 235 -5.10 13.15 13.58
CA HIS A 235 -6.42 12.94 14.14
C HIS A 235 -7.45 12.58 13.04
N GLU A 236 -7.37 13.24 11.88
CA GLU A 236 -8.17 12.89 10.68
C GLU A 236 -7.78 11.51 10.16
N VAL A 237 -6.48 11.20 10.12
CA VAL A 237 -5.98 9.89 9.68
C VAL A 237 -6.52 8.78 10.58
N ARG A 238 -6.42 8.94 11.91
CA ARG A 238 -6.96 7.99 12.88
C ARG A 238 -8.46 7.76 12.65
N ARG A 239 -9.27 8.82 12.63
CA ARG A 239 -10.73 8.73 12.43
C ARG A 239 -11.10 8.06 11.10
N ALA A 240 -10.40 8.41 10.02
CA ALA A 240 -10.66 7.84 8.70
C ALA A 240 -10.31 6.35 8.64
N LEU A 241 -9.22 5.93 9.28
CA LEU A 241 -8.81 4.52 9.35
C LEU A 241 -9.73 3.69 10.24
N GLU A 242 -10.19 4.25 11.37
CA GLU A 242 -11.22 3.63 12.21
C GLU A 242 -12.48 3.35 11.40
N ALA A 243 -13.01 4.37 10.71
CA ALA A 243 -14.20 4.22 9.85
C ALA A 243 -13.96 3.23 8.70
N PHE A 244 -12.78 3.27 8.08
CA PHE A 244 -12.40 2.34 7.02
C PHE A 244 -12.42 0.90 7.51
N LEU A 245 -11.75 0.59 8.63
CA LEU A 245 -11.67 -0.78 9.15
C LEU A 245 -13.05 -1.30 9.58
N VAL A 246 -13.86 -0.45 10.22
CA VAL A 246 -15.26 -0.80 10.56
C VAL A 246 -16.06 -1.13 9.30
N SER A 247 -15.89 -0.39 8.19
CA SER A 247 -16.59 -0.66 6.93
C SER A 247 -16.19 -1.97 6.24
N ARG A 248 -15.05 -2.55 6.63
CA ARG A 248 -14.54 -3.83 6.09
C ARG A 248 -14.94 -5.03 6.91
N LYS A 249 -15.56 -4.80 8.08
CA LYS A 249 -16.18 -5.86 8.87
C LYS A 249 -17.37 -6.41 8.09
N LYS A 250 -17.41 -7.73 7.88
CA LYS A 250 -18.57 -8.38 7.27
C LYS A 250 -19.70 -8.41 8.31
N ALA A 251 -20.89 -7.93 7.93
CA ALA A 251 -22.08 -8.10 8.77
C ALA A 251 -22.35 -9.60 8.93
N GLY A 252 -22.48 -10.05 10.18
CA GLY A 252 -22.84 -11.41 10.54
C GLY A 252 -24.26 -11.76 10.15
#